data_AF-A0A259DSW2-F1
#
_entry.id   AF-A0A259DSW2-F1
#
_cell.length_a   1.000
_cell.length_b   1.000
_cell.length_c   1.000
_cell.angle_alpha   90.00
_cell.angle_beta   90.00
_cell.angle_gamma   90.00
#
_symmetry.space_group_name_H-M   'P 1'
#
loop_
_entity.id
_entity.type
_entity.pdbx_description
1 polymer ?
#
loop_
_entity_poly.entity_id
_entity_poly.type
_entity_poly.pdbx_seq_one_letter_code
_entity_poly.pdbx_strand_id
1 'polypeptide(L)'
;MPAAINALAGSPLAIAIPALAALALLFILAKSIGLPWVGTVSHFADGDSVESKAWFHSYRVRIRGIDAPEYTQDYGKTARSALVAMLEGRRALFIPFGADRYGRWLCWVITLRGPVSWRMVLAGAAWPASPMTWALHVPARLLGRGLWNRALARPIHPDAWRRHGMSQRLKAQQPSTKARSKAPKR
;
A
#
# COMPACT_ATOMS: atom_id res chain seq x y z
N MET A 1 -31.40 -11.23 52.24
CA MET A 1 -31.43 -12.04 51.01
C MET A 1 -30.16 -11.80 50.19
N PRO A 2 -29.10 -12.63 50.32
CA PRO A 2 -27.91 -12.55 49.45
C PRO A 2 -27.61 -13.84 48.65
N ALA A 3 -28.50 -14.83 48.62
CA ALA A 3 -28.18 -16.16 48.08
C ALA A 3 -28.13 -16.25 46.53
N ALA A 4 -28.65 -15.25 45.80
CA ALA A 4 -28.78 -15.33 44.34
C ALA A 4 -27.52 -14.90 43.56
N ILE A 5 -26.56 -14.21 44.20
CA ILE A 5 -25.41 -13.63 43.48
C ILE A 5 -24.28 -14.65 43.27
N ASN A 6 -24.20 -15.70 44.11
CA ASN A 6 -23.14 -16.71 44.03
C ASN A 6 -23.40 -17.88 43.06
N ALA A 7 -24.58 -17.95 42.43
CA ALA A 7 -24.95 -19.10 41.60
C ALA A 7 -24.30 -19.12 40.21
N LEU A 8 -23.75 -17.99 39.73
CA LEU A 8 -23.07 -17.93 38.42
C LEU A 8 -21.56 -18.19 38.47
N ALA A 9 -20.93 -18.12 39.66
CA ALA A 9 -19.47 -18.14 39.82
C ALA A 9 -18.80 -19.50 39.52
N GLY A 10 -19.57 -20.53 39.16
CA GLY A 10 -19.05 -21.85 38.76
C GLY A 10 -19.78 -22.47 37.57
N SER A 11 -20.62 -21.70 36.86
CA SER A 11 -21.34 -22.22 35.69
C SER A 11 -20.38 -22.38 34.50
N PRO A 12 -20.51 -23.41 33.66
CA PRO A 12 -19.68 -23.57 32.46
C PRO A 12 -19.77 -22.36 31.52
N LEU A 13 -20.88 -21.61 31.58
CA LEU A 13 -21.08 -20.35 30.85
C LEU A 13 -20.17 -19.21 31.34
N ALA A 14 -19.85 -19.13 32.64
CA ALA A 14 -18.98 -18.09 33.19
C ALA A 14 -17.51 -18.24 32.76
N ILE A 15 -17.09 -19.46 32.40
CA ILE A 15 -15.74 -19.75 31.87
C ILE A 15 -15.73 -19.72 30.33
N ALA A 16 -16.82 -20.15 29.69
CA ALA A 16 -16.91 -20.22 28.23
C ALA A 16 -16.83 -18.86 27.53
N ILE A 17 -17.47 -17.82 28.09
CA ILE A 17 -17.48 -16.47 27.51
C ILE A 17 -16.07 -15.85 27.46
N PRO A 18 -15.30 -15.77 28.57
CA PRO A 18 -13.94 -15.24 28.51
C PRO A 18 -12.99 -16.12 27.68
N ALA A 19 -13.19 -17.44 27.65
CA ALA A 19 -12.44 -18.34 26.79
C ALA A 19 -12.69 -18.07 25.29
N LEU A 20 -13.95 -17.88 24.89
CA LEU A 20 -14.32 -17.51 23.52
C LEU A 20 -13.80 -16.11 23.14
N ALA A 21 -13.88 -15.15 24.06
CA ALA A 21 -13.33 -13.81 23.85
C ALA A 21 -11.79 -13.84 23.70
N ALA A 22 -11.09 -14.63 24.51
CA ALA A 22 -9.65 -14.85 24.39
C ALA A 22 -9.28 -15.54 23.07
N LEU A 23 -10.07 -16.53 22.62
CA LEU A 23 -9.87 -17.21 21.34
C LEU A 23 -10.09 -16.26 20.15
N ALA A 24 -11.13 -15.42 20.21
CA ALA A 24 -11.40 -14.39 19.19
C ALA A 24 -10.29 -13.34 19.15
N LEU A 25 -9.82 -12.89 20.32
CA LEU A 25 -8.68 -11.97 20.43
C LEU A 25 -7.40 -12.59 19.87
N LEU A 26 -7.09 -13.84 20.23
CA LEU A 26 -5.94 -14.58 19.69
C LEU A 26 -6.03 -14.71 18.16
N PHE A 27 -7.22 -14.95 17.62
CA PHE A 27 -7.45 -15.01 16.17
C PHE A 27 -7.23 -13.65 15.48
N ILE A 28 -7.63 -12.54 16.12
CA ILE A 28 -7.38 -11.17 15.65
C ILE A 28 -5.87 -10.85 15.69
N LEU A 29 -5.17 -11.20 16.78
CA LEU A 29 -3.73 -11.01 16.89
C LEU A 29 -2.96 -11.87 15.88
N ALA A 30 -3.37 -13.11 15.66
CA ALA A 30 -2.75 -14.02 14.68
C ALA A 30 -2.83 -13.47 13.25
N LYS A 31 -3.91 -12.75 12.88
CA LYS A 31 -4.01 -12.06 11.59
C LYS A 31 -3.03 -10.90 11.43
N SER A 32 -2.54 -10.33 12.52
CA SER A 32 -1.60 -9.20 12.50
C SER A 32 -0.16 -9.63 12.24
N ILE A 33 0.16 -10.92 12.45
CA ILE A 33 1.49 -11.48 12.22
C ILE A 33 1.46 -12.21 10.88
N GLY A 34 1.78 -11.48 9.80
CA GLY A 34 1.96 -12.10 8.50
C GLY A 34 3.21 -12.99 8.51
N LEU A 35 3.07 -14.25 8.12
CA LEU A 35 4.23 -15.11 7.82
C LEU A 35 4.73 -14.83 6.40
N PRO A 36 6.05 -14.94 6.12
CA PRO A 36 6.55 -14.86 4.77
C PRO A 36 5.95 -15.94 3.86
N TRP A 37 5.70 -15.59 2.60
CA TRP A 37 5.21 -16.55 1.61
C TRP A 37 5.96 -16.46 0.28
N VAL A 38 5.98 -17.56 -0.45
CA VAL A 38 6.47 -17.59 -1.83
C VAL A 38 5.27 -17.68 -2.76
N GLY A 39 5.15 -16.73 -3.69
CA GLY A 39 4.03 -16.65 -4.62
C GLY A 39 4.41 -16.03 -5.96
N THR A 40 3.42 -15.90 -6.84
CA THR A 40 3.53 -15.17 -8.10
C THR A 40 2.63 -13.93 -8.07
N VAL A 41 2.90 -12.96 -8.92
CA VAL A 41 2.02 -11.79 -9.08
C VAL A 41 0.95 -12.12 -10.13
N SER A 42 -0.30 -11.87 -9.79
CA SER A 42 -1.46 -12.06 -10.66
C SER A 42 -2.06 -10.75 -11.19
N HIS A 43 -1.82 -9.64 -10.50
CA HIS A 43 -2.26 -8.31 -10.92
C HIS A 43 -1.28 -7.22 -10.49
N PHE A 44 -1.14 -6.20 -11.32
CA PHE A 44 -0.29 -5.03 -11.08
C PHE A 44 -1.16 -3.77 -11.11
N ALA A 45 -1.33 -3.10 -9.97
CA ALA A 45 -2.14 -1.88 -9.88
C ALA A 45 -1.34 -0.67 -10.39
N ASP A 46 -0.14 -0.47 -9.84
CA ASP A 46 0.76 0.64 -10.16
C ASP A 46 2.24 0.19 -10.03
N GLY A 47 3.17 1.13 -9.86
CA GLY A 47 4.61 0.83 -9.74
C GLY A 47 5.07 0.34 -8.36
N ASP A 48 4.20 0.24 -7.36
CA ASP A 48 4.55 -0.32 -6.04
C ASP A 48 3.49 -1.25 -5.43
N SER A 49 2.35 -1.43 -6.09
CA SER A 49 1.22 -2.21 -5.58
C SER A 49 0.85 -3.35 -6.52
N VAL A 50 0.77 -4.57 -5.95
CA VAL A 50 0.49 -5.81 -6.67
C VAL A 50 -0.49 -6.70 -5.91
N GLU A 51 -1.12 -7.64 -6.62
CA GLU A 51 -1.82 -8.77 -6.00
C GLU A 51 -1.02 -10.04 -6.24
N SER A 52 -0.51 -10.61 -5.15
CA SER A 52 0.21 -11.88 -5.19
C SER A 52 -0.73 -13.04 -4.91
N LYS A 53 -0.50 -14.18 -5.56
CA LYS A 53 -1.19 -15.44 -5.30
C LYS A 53 -0.20 -16.44 -4.71
N ALA A 54 -0.61 -17.09 -3.62
CA ALA A 54 0.07 -18.24 -3.07
C ALA A 54 -0.97 -19.25 -2.60
N TRP A 55 -0.84 -20.49 -3.07
CA TRP A 55 -1.81 -21.55 -2.80
C TRP A 55 -3.23 -21.09 -3.19
N PHE A 56 -4.17 -21.10 -2.24
CA PHE A 56 -5.57 -20.70 -2.43
C PHE A 56 -5.85 -19.26 -1.96
N HIS A 57 -4.83 -18.47 -1.65
CA HIS A 57 -4.98 -17.12 -1.12
C HIS A 57 -4.42 -16.05 -2.06
N SER A 58 -5.12 -14.92 -2.14
CA SER A 58 -4.68 -13.71 -2.84
C SER A 58 -4.36 -12.63 -1.81
N TYR A 59 -3.19 -12.00 -1.95
CA TYR A 59 -2.70 -10.98 -1.04
C TYR A 59 -2.51 -9.67 -1.79
N ARG A 60 -3.16 -8.60 -1.33
CA ARG A 60 -2.87 -7.24 -1.79
C ARG A 60 -1.61 -6.76 -1.10
N VAL A 61 -0.59 -6.41 -1.87
CA VAL A 61 0.74 -6.08 -1.39
C VAL A 61 1.14 -4.68 -1.87
N ARG A 62 1.67 -3.87 -0.96
CA ARG A 62 2.47 -2.69 -1.26
C ARG A 62 3.92 -2.98 -0.98
N ILE A 63 4.78 -2.73 -1.96
CA ILE A 63 6.21 -2.95 -1.87
C ILE A 63 6.81 -1.91 -0.95
N ARG A 64 7.48 -2.38 0.10
CA ARG A 64 8.11 -1.52 1.09
C ARG A 64 9.37 -0.83 0.55
N GLY A 65 9.55 0.40 1.01
CA GLY A 65 10.78 1.17 0.80
C GLY A 65 10.78 1.98 -0.48
N ILE A 66 9.68 1.99 -1.23
CA ILE A 66 9.51 2.82 -2.41
C ILE A 66 8.15 3.52 -2.40
N ASP A 67 8.06 4.61 -3.15
CA ASP A 67 6.80 5.24 -3.55
C ASP A 67 6.85 5.49 -5.06
N ALA A 68 6.03 4.77 -5.82
CA ALA A 68 6.02 4.88 -7.28
C ALA A 68 4.99 5.92 -7.75
N PRO A 69 5.18 6.54 -8.93
CA PRO A 69 4.13 7.37 -9.52
C PRO A 69 2.84 6.57 -9.66
N GLU A 70 1.73 7.21 -9.29
CA GLU A 70 0.39 6.63 -9.43
C GLU A 70 0.12 6.32 -10.91
N TYR A 71 -0.70 5.32 -11.22
CA TYR A 71 -0.88 4.86 -12.60
C TYR A 71 -1.27 5.97 -13.60
N THR A 72 -2.10 6.93 -13.15
CA THR A 72 -2.58 8.07 -13.96
C THR A 72 -1.65 9.27 -13.93
N GLN A 73 -0.59 9.23 -13.13
CA GLN A 73 0.43 10.27 -13.05
C GLN A 73 1.40 10.13 -14.24
N ASP A 74 2.02 11.24 -14.63
CA ASP A 74 3.20 11.20 -15.49
C ASP A 74 4.22 10.18 -14.99
N TYR A 75 4.75 9.38 -15.92
CA TYR A 75 5.66 8.27 -15.66
C TYR A 75 5.07 7.05 -14.91
N GLY A 76 3.80 7.09 -14.47
CA GLY A 76 3.14 5.99 -13.74
C GLY A 76 3.05 4.68 -14.54
N LYS A 77 2.68 4.76 -15.81
CA LYS A 77 2.66 3.59 -16.72
C LYS A 77 4.05 2.98 -16.91
N THR A 78 5.08 3.82 -17.02
CA THR A 78 6.47 3.39 -17.16
C THR A 78 6.95 2.71 -15.88
N ALA A 79 6.64 3.27 -14.71
CA ALA A 79 6.95 2.67 -13.42
C ALA A 79 6.28 1.31 -13.23
N ARG A 80 4.99 1.19 -13.56
CA ARG A 80 4.26 -0.09 -13.55
C ARG A 80 4.90 -1.11 -14.50
N SER A 81 5.26 -0.70 -15.72
CA SER A 81 5.90 -1.59 -16.70
C SER A 81 7.25 -2.10 -16.21
N ALA A 82 8.03 -1.26 -15.51
CA ALA A 82 9.26 -1.70 -14.87
C ALA A 82 9.00 -2.78 -13.80
N LEU A 83 7.94 -2.61 -12.99
CA LEU A 83 7.57 -3.61 -11.98
C LEU A 83 7.09 -4.92 -12.61
N VAL A 84 6.27 -4.85 -13.66
CA VAL A 84 5.82 -6.00 -14.46
C VAL A 84 7.03 -6.77 -14.98
N ALA A 85 7.99 -6.08 -15.61
CA ALA A 85 9.22 -6.68 -16.12
C ALA A 85 10.08 -7.34 -15.03
N MET A 86 9.89 -7.00 -13.75
CA MET A 86 10.59 -7.60 -12.61
C MET A 86 9.89 -8.83 -12.02
N LEU A 87 8.55 -8.91 -12.09
CA LEU A 87 7.76 -9.89 -11.33
C LEU A 87 6.84 -10.78 -12.18
N GLU A 88 6.50 -10.39 -13.40
CA GLU A 88 5.61 -11.17 -14.26
C GLU A 88 6.18 -12.55 -14.56
N GLY A 89 5.34 -13.59 -14.38
CA GLY A 89 5.72 -14.98 -14.57
C GLY A 89 6.77 -15.52 -13.59
N ARG A 90 7.15 -14.75 -12.55
CA ARG A 90 8.23 -15.12 -11.62
C ARG A 90 7.70 -15.37 -10.22
N ARG A 91 8.33 -16.33 -9.53
CA ARG A 91 8.16 -16.51 -8.09
C ARG A 91 8.97 -15.47 -7.33
N ALA A 92 8.38 -14.92 -6.28
CA ALA A 92 9.02 -14.02 -5.35
C ALA A 92 8.70 -14.42 -3.91
N LEU A 93 9.64 -14.16 -3.01
CA LEU A 93 9.44 -14.20 -1.56
C LEU A 93 8.88 -12.86 -1.11
N PHE A 94 7.74 -12.90 -0.44
CA PHE A 94 7.06 -11.77 0.17
C PHE A 94 7.27 -11.85 1.68
N ILE A 95 7.98 -10.88 2.24
CA ILE A 95 8.24 -10.79 3.69
C ILE A 95 7.36 -9.65 4.23
N PRO A 96 6.22 -9.96 4.85
CA PRO A 96 5.33 -8.95 5.43
C PRO A 96 5.99 -8.26 6.61
N PHE A 97 5.69 -6.98 6.77
CA PHE A 97 6.06 -6.19 7.95
C PHE A 97 4.83 -5.73 8.75
N GLY A 98 3.68 -5.62 8.08
CA GLY A 98 2.43 -5.15 8.66
C GLY A 98 1.44 -4.82 7.55
N ALA A 99 0.36 -4.13 7.89
CA ALA A 99 -0.62 -3.65 6.94
C ALA A 99 -0.61 -2.12 6.87
N ASP A 100 -0.88 -1.55 5.69
CA ASP A 100 -1.16 -0.13 5.56
C ASP A 100 -2.62 0.20 5.91
N ARG A 101 -2.96 1.49 5.97
CA ARG A 101 -4.34 1.96 6.27
C ARG A 101 -5.40 1.50 5.26
N TYR A 102 -4.99 0.98 4.11
CA TYR A 102 -5.87 0.47 3.06
C TYR A 102 -6.03 -1.05 3.11
N GLY A 103 -5.47 -1.70 4.14
CA GLY A 103 -5.51 -3.15 4.32
C GLY A 103 -4.59 -3.91 3.37
N ARG A 104 -3.62 -3.26 2.72
CA ARG A 104 -2.58 -3.95 1.94
C ARG A 104 -1.45 -4.38 2.85
N TRP A 105 -0.91 -5.56 2.63
CA TRP A 105 0.32 -5.99 3.26
C TRP A 105 1.49 -5.13 2.79
N LEU A 106 2.22 -4.52 3.72
CA LEU A 106 3.48 -3.86 3.45
C LEU A 106 4.60 -4.91 3.46
N CYS A 107 5.13 -5.27 2.29
CA CYS A 107 6.08 -6.37 2.15
C CYS A 107 7.42 -5.92 1.56
N TRP A 108 8.51 -6.52 2.03
CA TRP A 108 9.68 -6.67 1.18
C TRP A 108 9.42 -7.77 0.16
N VAL A 109 9.69 -7.48 -1.11
CA VAL A 109 9.52 -8.44 -2.21
C VAL A 109 10.88 -8.77 -2.78
N ILE A 110 11.25 -10.04 -2.73
CA ILE A 110 12.58 -10.53 -3.09
C ILE A 110 12.43 -11.57 -4.20
N THR A 111 13.19 -11.39 -5.27
CA THR A 111 13.30 -12.36 -6.37
C THR A 111 14.69 -13.01 -6.33
N LEU A 112 14.94 -14.02 -7.16
CA LEU A 112 16.29 -14.55 -7.38
C LEU A 112 17.30 -13.49 -7.86
N ARG A 113 16.81 -12.39 -8.44
CA ARG A 113 17.63 -11.24 -8.88
C ARG A 113 17.77 -10.16 -7.78
N GLY A 114 17.38 -10.46 -6.55
CA GLY A 114 17.45 -9.56 -5.41
C GLY A 114 16.15 -8.78 -5.12
N PRO A 115 16.22 -7.78 -4.20
CA PRO A 115 15.06 -7.01 -3.74
C PRO A 115 14.47 -6.14 -4.86
N VAL A 116 13.15 -6.24 -5.04
CA VAL A 116 12.44 -5.49 -6.09
C VAL A 116 12.47 -3.99 -5.81
N SER A 117 12.28 -3.56 -4.57
CA SER A 117 12.34 -2.15 -4.19
C SER A 117 13.66 -1.48 -4.58
N TRP A 118 14.78 -2.19 -4.41
CA TRP A 118 16.11 -1.69 -4.77
C TRP A 118 16.25 -1.51 -6.28
N ARG A 119 15.81 -2.52 -7.02
CA ARG A 119 15.86 -2.51 -8.49
C ARG A 119 14.95 -1.43 -9.09
N MET A 120 13.79 -1.20 -8.48
CA MET A 120 12.88 -0.11 -8.88
C MET A 120 13.53 1.26 -8.72
N VAL A 121 14.22 1.51 -7.60
CA VAL A 121 14.95 2.78 -7.39
C VAL A 121 16.15 2.91 -8.32
N LEU A 122 16.94 1.84 -8.49
CA LEU A 122 18.10 1.85 -9.40
C LEU A 122 17.73 2.08 -10.87
N ALA A 123 16.52 1.66 -11.27
CA ALA A 123 15.96 1.92 -12.59
C ALA A 123 15.36 3.34 -12.72
N GLY A 124 15.28 4.11 -11.63
CA GLY A 124 14.55 5.38 -11.60
C GLY A 124 13.05 5.18 -11.81
N ALA A 125 12.49 4.06 -11.38
CA ALA A 125 11.07 3.75 -11.53
C ALA A 125 10.22 4.12 -10.30
N ALA A 126 10.85 4.44 -9.18
CA ALA A 126 10.17 4.88 -7.95
C ALA A 126 11.07 5.80 -7.12
N TRP A 127 10.46 6.60 -6.25
CA TRP A 127 11.15 7.37 -5.23
C TRP A 127 11.57 6.48 -4.06
N PRO A 128 12.71 6.77 -3.40
CA PRO A 128 13.13 6.07 -2.19
C PRO A 128 12.27 6.46 -0.99
N ALA A 129 11.83 5.47 -0.21
CA ALA A 129 11.02 5.66 1.01
C ALA A 129 11.61 4.95 2.24
N SER A 130 12.90 4.59 2.19
CA SER A 130 13.64 4.01 3.33
C SER A 130 15.11 4.42 3.28
N PRO A 131 15.87 4.36 4.40
CA PRO A 131 17.30 4.71 4.38
C PRO A 131 18.11 3.92 3.34
N MET A 132 17.83 2.61 3.21
CA MET A 132 18.50 1.75 2.24
C MET A 132 18.23 2.18 0.79
N THR A 133 16.98 2.47 0.45
CA THR A 133 16.63 2.91 -0.91
C THR A 133 17.11 4.34 -1.19
N TRP A 134 17.20 5.19 -0.16
CA TRP A 134 17.82 6.50 -0.26
C TRP A 134 19.30 6.40 -0.67
N ALA A 135 20.07 5.46 -0.14
CA ALA A 135 21.45 5.25 -0.63
C ALA A 135 21.48 4.87 -2.12
N LEU A 136 20.54 4.03 -2.57
CA LEU A 136 20.48 3.52 -3.94
C LEU A 136 19.97 4.53 -4.98
N HIS A 137 19.25 5.58 -4.58
CA HIS A 137 18.74 6.57 -5.55
C HIS A 137 19.86 7.48 -6.07
N VAL A 138 20.93 7.69 -5.30
CA VAL A 138 22.05 8.56 -5.67
C VAL A 138 22.65 8.17 -7.01
N PRO A 139 23.08 6.91 -7.25
CA PRO A 139 23.58 6.51 -8.57
C PRO A 139 22.52 6.59 -9.66
N ALA A 140 21.25 6.27 -9.37
CA ALA A 140 20.18 6.40 -10.37
C ALA A 140 19.98 7.86 -10.83
N ARG A 141 20.12 8.81 -9.90
CA ARG A 141 20.03 10.24 -10.17
C ARG A 141 21.23 10.78 -10.93
N LEU A 142 22.45 10.37 -10.56
CA LEU A 142 23.67 10.75 -11.27
C LEU A 142 23.66 10.25 -12.72
N LEU A 143 23.12 9.05 -12.95
CA LEU A 143 23.00 8.47 -14.28
C LEU A 143 21.76 8.93 -15.06
N GLY A 144 20.96 9.85 -14.49
CA GLY A 144 19.76 10.39 -15.15
C GLY A 144 18.73 9.32 -15.53
N ARG A 145 18.58 8.25 -14.73
CA ARG A 145 17.69 7.14 -15.05
C ARG A 145 16.23 7.47 -14.74
N GLY A 146 15.34 7.10 -15.65
CA GLY A 146 13.89 7.13 -15.45
C GLY A 146 13.37 8.47 -14.97
N LEU A 147 12.80 8.51 -13.76
CA LEU A 147 12.35 9.73 -13.10
C LEU A 147 13.41 10.83 -13.06
N TRP A 148 14.69 10.48 -13.00
CA TRP A 148 15.80 11.43 -12.93
C TRP A 148 16.30 11.89 -14.29
N ASN A 149 15.69 11.43 -15.39
CA ASN A 149 16.06 11.86 -16.73
C ASN A 149 15.70 13.34 -16.92
N ARG A 150 16.65 14.14 -17.43
CA ARG A 150 16.45 15.57 -17.70
C ARG A 150 15.35 15.85 -18.72
N ALA A 151 15.07 14.89 -19.61
CA ALA A 151 13.95 14.99 -20.56
C ALA A 151 12.58 14.88 -19.88
N LEU A 152 12.51 14.26 -18.70
CA LEU A 152 11.29 14.22 -17.90
C LEU A 152 11.17 15.55 -17.16
N ALA A 153 10.30 16.43 -17.65
CA ALA A 153 10.05 17.73 -17.01
C ALA A 153 9.61 17.51 -15.56
N ARG A 154 10.44 17.97 -14.61
CA ARG A 154 10.22 18.00 -13.14
C ARG A 154 9.23 16.92 -12.65
N PRO A 155 9.66 15.66 -12.47
CA PRO A 155 8.77 14.60 -12.00
C PRO A 155 8.13 14.99 -10.65
N ILE A 156 6.82 14.83 -10.56
CA ILE A 156 6.04 15.18 -9.37
C ILE A 156 6.06 14.00 -8.39
N HIS A 157 6.32 14.24 -7.11
CA HIS A 157 6.24 13.17 -6.10
C HIS A 157 4.78 12.66 -5.95
N PRO A 158 4.52 11.36 -5.72
CA PRO A 158 3.16 10.81 -5.63
C PRO A 158 2.29 11.50 -4.56
N ASP A 159 2.86 11.82 -3.39
CA ASP A 159 2.15 12.62 -2.37
C ASP A 159 1.69 14.00 -2.86
N ALA A 160 2.51 14.67 -3.67
CA ALA A 160 2.13 15.97 -4.25
C ALA A 160 1.05 15.77 -5.32
N TRP A 161 1.15 14.74 -6.16
CA TRP A 161 0.11 14.37 -7.13
C TRP A 161 -1.23 14.10 -6.44
N ARG A 162 -1.23 13.27 -5.38
CA ARG A 162 -2.42 12.95 -4.58
C ARG A 162 -3.08 14.20 -3.99
N ARG A 163 -2.29 15.15 -3.45
CA ARG A 163 -2.81 16.42 -2.92
C ARG A 163 -3.47 17.28 -4.00
N HIS A 164 -2.85 17.43 -5.17
CA HIS A 164 -3.44 18.21 -6.27
C HIS A 164 -4.79 17.64 -6.73
N GLY A 165 -4.89 16.32 -6.89
CA GLY A 165 -6.15 15.66 -7.26
C GLY A 165 -7.26 15.86 -6.22
N MET A 166 -6.92 15.80 -4.93
CA MET A 166 -7.88 16.07 -3.85
C MET A 166 -8.38 17.52 -3.88
N SER A 167 -7.49 18.50 -4.08
CA SER A 167 -7.88 19.91 -4.18
C SER A 167 -8.82 20.18 -5.36
N GLN A 168 -8.60 19.55 -6.52
CA GLN A 168 -9.49 19.70 -7.67
C GLN A 168 -10.88 19.10 -7.40
N ARG A 169 -10.95 17.92 -6.77
CA ARG A 169 -12.24 17.30 -6.39
C ARG A 169 -13.03 18.15 -5.41
N LEU A 170 -12.38 18.73 -4.41
CA LEU A 170 -13.03 19.62 -3.45
C LEU A 170 -13.60 20.88 -4.10
N LYS A 171 -12.87 21.48 -5.07
CA LYS A 171 -13.37 22.63 -5.85
C LYS A 171 -14.55 22.26 -6.75
N ALA A 172 -14.53 21.08 -7.36
CA ALA A 172 -15.63 20.60 -8.21
C ALA A 172 -16.90 20.26 -7.41
N GLN A 173 -16.76 19.91 -6.13
CA GLN A 173 -17.88 19.58 -5.23
C GLN A 173 -18.45 20.80 -4.48
N GLN A 174 -17.80 21.97 -4.54
CA GLN A 174 -18.39 23.20 -4.00
C GLN A 174 -19.57 23.63 -4.88
N PRO A 175 -20.80 23.73 -4.35
CA PRO A 175 -21.94 24.23 -5.12
C PRO A 175 -21.63 25.65 -5.60
N SER A 176 -21.87 25.91 -6.89
CA SER A 176 -21.57 27.20 -7.50
C SER A 176 -22.36 28.32 -6.79
N THR A 177 -21.67 29.22 -6.10
CA THR A 177 -22.28 30.40 -5.46
C THR A 177 -22.79 31.46 -6.45
N LYS A 178 -22.77 31.19 -7.77
CA LYS A 178 -23.17 32.13 -8.83
C LYS A 178 -24.68 32.27 -9.09
N ALA A 179 -25.55 31.59 -8.33
CA ALA A 179 -27.00 31.64 -8.56
C ALA A 179 -27.81 32.60 -7.64
N ARG A 180 -27.17 33.45 -6.83
CA ARG A 180 -27.89 34.36 -5.92
C ARG A 180 -27.54 35.84 -6.15
N SER A 181 -27.76 36.35 -7.36
CA SER A 181 -27.88 37.80 -7.61
C SER A 181 -28.75 38.10 -8.84
N LYS A 182 -30.03 37.75 -8.77
CA LYS A 182 -31.07 38.48 -9.53
C LYS A 182 -32.18 38.83 -8.55
N ALA A 183 -32.00 39.94 -7.84
CA ALA A 183 -33.12 40.64 -7.22
C ALA A 183 -33.86 41.43 -8.32
N PRO A 184 -35.20 41.45 -8.34
CA PRO A 184 -35.94 42.21 -9.33
C PRO A 184 -35.79 43.71 -9.02
N LYS A 185 -35.42 44.51 -10.03
CA LYS A 185 -35.53 45.97 -9.97
C LYS A 185 -37.03 46.30 -9.90
N ARG A 186 -37.43 47.00 -8.84
CA ARG A 186 -38.69 47.75 -8.79
C ARG A 186 -38.49 49.10 -9.45
#